data_AF-A0A961H391-F1
#
_entry.id   AF-A0A961H391-F1
#
_cell.length_a   1.000
_cell.length_b   1.000
_cell.length_c   1.000
_cell.angle_alpha   90.00
_cell.angle_beta   90.00
_cell.angle_gamma   90.00
#
_symmetry.space_group_name_H-M   'P 1'
#
loop_
_entity.id
_entity.type
_entity.pdbx_description
1 polymer ?
#
loop_
_entity_poly.entity_id
_entity_poly.type
_entity_poly.pdbx_seq_one_letter_code
_entity_poly.pdbx_strand_id
1 'polypeptide(L)'
;VAVSLGLGALLTFGTYGLSFQAQELIGGSLSIVATALVTWMIFWMLRTARTLGSSLRSDVDSHLDGAGWGLVLVAFLAVGREGIETALFIWAAVQATGETTMPLLGASIGIALAIALGSLIYRGVVRINLGKFFAWTGFFLIIVAAGVLSYGVHDLQEAGVLPGLHSLAFDVSATIPPDSWYGTLLKGTINFSPATTWLEATVWVLYTVPVLLLFLRALRKPYAPDGPQPAASDSALTTKGAS
;
A
#
# COMPACT_ATOMS: atom_id res chain seq x y z
N VAL A 1 8.67 -8.42 -14.73
CA VAL A 1 9.11 -9.83 -14.60
C VAL A 1 10.63 -9.96 -14.65
N ALA A 2 11.32 -9.77 -15.78
CA ALA A 2 12.79 -9.93 -15.81
C ALA A 2 13.54 -8.95 -14.86
N VAL A 3 13.10 -7.69 -14.80
CA VAL A 3 13.68 -6.68 -13.87
C VAL A 3 13.37 -7.03 -12.41
N SER A 4 12.15 -7.47 -12.10
CA SER A 4 11.75 -7.85 -10.74
C SER A 4 12.43 -9.14 -10.28
N LEU A 5 12.57 -10.14 -11.15
CA LEU A 5 13.32 -11.36 -10.88
C LEU A 5 14.82 -11.08 -10.75
N GLY A 6 15.38 -10.21 -11.60
CA GLY A 6 16.78 -9.79 -11.53
C GLY A 6 17.09 -9.03 -10.24
N LEU A 7 16.22 -8.10 -9.84
CA LEU A 7 16.35 -7.39 -8.57
C LEU A 7 16.20 -8.34 -7.38
N GLY A 8 15.21 -9.23 -7.40
CA GLY A 8 15.01 -10.24 -6.35
C GLY A 8 16.18 -11.20 -6.22
N ALA A 9 16.74 -11.67 -7.33
CA ALA A 9 17.92 -12.51 -7.34
C ALA A 9 19.16 -11.75 -6.85
N LEU A 10 19.35 -10.49 -7.25
CA LEU A 10 20.47 -9.67 -6.81
C LEU A 10 20.41 -9.39 -5.31
N LEU A 11 19.22 -9.07 -4.78
CA LEU A 11 19.04 -8.85 -3.35
C LEU A 11 19.15 -10.16 -2.55
N THR A 12 18.66 -11.27 -3.08
CA THR A 12 18.72 -12.58 -2.40
C THR A 12 20.16 -13.09 -2.40
N PHE A 13 20.77 -13.27 -3.57
CA PHE A 13 22.12 -13.85 -3.70
C PHE A 13 23.25 -12.88 -3.35
N GLY A 14 23.03 -11.57 -3.50
CA GLY A 14 24.02 -10.56 -3.12
C GLY A 14 24.15 -10.32 -1.62
N THR A 15 23.13 -10.69 -0.82
CA THR A 15 23.15 -10.49 0.64
C THR A 15 23.67 -11.69 1.43
N TYR A 16 23.64 -12.91 0.87
CA TYR A 16 24.10 -14.15 1.55
C TYR A 16 25.57 -14.14 2.01
N GLY A 17 26.40 -13.21 1.54
CA GLY A 17 27.81 -13.06 1.95
C GLY A 17 28.14 -11.76 2.68
N LEU A 18 27.13 -10.95 3.03
CA LEU A 18 27.33 -9.64 3.65
C LEU A 18 27.50 -9.75 5.17
N SER A 19 28.20 -8.77 5.77
CA SER A 19 28.24 -8.65 7.22
C SER A 19 26.87 -8.26 7.79
N PHE A 20 26.64 -8.57 9.06
CA PHE A 20 25.43 -8.16 9.79
C PHE A 20 25.11 -6.67 9.59
N GLN A 21 26.12 -5.80 9.72
CA GLN A 21 25.94 -4.35 9.52
C GLN A 21 25.47 -4.00 8.11
N ALA A 22 25.94 -4.70 7.08
CA ALA A 22 25.52 -4.43 5.71
C ALA A 22 24.11 -4.96 5.43
N GLN A 23 23.70 -6.06 6.05
CA GLN A 23 22.33 -6.57 5.97
C GLN A 23 21.35 -5.57 6.60
N GLU A 24 21.64 -5.09 7.81
CA GLU A 24 20.81 -4.10 8.52
C GLU A 24 20.77 -2.75 7.79
N LEU A 25 21.89 -2.30 7.20
CA LEU A 25 21.91 -1.10 6.37
C LEU A 25 20.98 -1.21 5.14
N ILE A 26 21.00 -2.37 4.47
CA ILE A 26 20.15 -2.64 3.32
C ILE A 26 18.68 -2.75 3.76
N GLY A 27 18.38 -3.48 4.84
CA GLY A 27 17.05 -3.61 5.41
C GLY A 27 16.44 -2.25 5.79
N GLY A 28 17.22 -1.43 6.50
CA GLY A 28 16.83 -0.09 6.91
C GLY A 28 16.58 0.86 5.73
N SER A 29 17.50 0.90 4.76
CA SER A 29 17.34 1.73 3.56
C SER A 29 16.18 1.30 2.68
N LEU A 30 15.98 -0.02 2.50
CA LEU A 30 14.86 -0.55 1.72
C LEU A 30 13.52 -0.26 2.39
N SER A 31 13.45 -0.30 3.72
CA SER A 31 12.26 0.06 4.50
C SER A 31 11.87 1.53 4.36
N ILE A 32 12.86 2.44 4.31
CA ILE A 32 12.63 3.86 4.02
C ILE A 32 12.08 4.06 2.60
N VAL A 33 12.68 3.39 1.61
CA VAL A 33 12.20 3.43 0.22
C VAL A 33 10.79 2.88 0.11
N ALA A 34 10.51 1.73 0.74
CA ALA A 34 9.20 1.11 0.78
C ALA A 34 8.16 2.06 1.38
N THR A 35 8.48 2.72 2.50
CA THR A 35 7.60 3.72 3.12
C THR A 35 7.29 4.87 2.16
N ALA A 36 8.29 5.39 1.44
CA ALA A 36 8.09 6.47 0.47
C ALA A 36 7.16 6.02 -0.68
N LEU A 37 7.36 4.82 -1.21
CA LEU A 37 6.53 4.23 -2.26
C LEU A 37 5.09 4.00 -1.80
N VAL A 38 4.89 3.45 -0.59
CA VAL A 38 3.56 3.25 0.00
C VAL A 38 2.87 4.60 0.21
N THR A 39 3.57 5.59 0.75
CA THR A 39 3.03 6.95 0.94
C THR A 39 2.60 7.55 -0.39
N TRP A 40 3.45 7.47 -1.41
CA TRP A 40 3.09 7.88 -2.77
C TRP A 40 1.80 7.20 -3.22
N MET A 41 1.73 5.87 -3.08
CA MET A 41 0.60 5.07 -3.54
C MET A 41 -0.71 5.45 -2.83
N ILE A 42 -0.66 5.76 -1.53
CA ILE A 42 -1.80 6.25 -0.77
C ILE A 42 -2.34 7.56 -1.39
N PHE A 43 -1.48 8.54 -1.65
CA PHE A 43 -1.90 9.82 -2.25
C PHE A 43 -2.24 9.71 -3.73
N TRP A 44 -1.64 8.79 -4.45
CA TRP A 44 -1.97 8.50 -5.85
C TRP A 44 -3.38 7.90 -5.93
N MET A 45 -3.67 6.86 -5.15
CA MET A 45 -4.98 6.22 -5.10
C MET A 45 -6.06 7.20 -4.63
N LEU A 46 -5.76 8.08 -3.67
CA LEU A 46 -6.71 9.10 -3.21
C LEU A 46 -7.11 10.09 -4.33
N ARG A 47 -6.22 10.36 -5.29
CA ARG A 47 -6.50 11.18 -6.46
C ARG A 47 -7.30 10.39 -7.50
N THR A 48 -6.87 9.17 -7.81
CA THR A 48 -7.52 8.29 -8.81
C THR A 48 -8.93 7.84 -8.39
N ALA A 49 -9.16 7.59 -7.10
CA ALA A 49 -10.46 7.19 -6.55
C ALA A 49 -11.59 8.21 -6.82
N ARG A 50 -11.24 9.47 -7.12
CA ARG A 50 -12.21 10.54 -7.41
C ARG A 50 -12.70 10.51 -8.85
N THR A 51 -11.88 10.02 -9.77
CA THR A 51 -12.17 9.99 -11.21
C THR A 51 -12.68 8.63 -11.68
N LEU A 52 -12.42 7.55 -10.91
CA LEU A 52 -12.86 6.18 -11.17
C LEU A 52 -14.37 6.05 -11.45
N GLY A 53 -15.21 6.81 -10.74
CA GLY A 53 -16.67 6.74 -10.91
C GLY A 53 -17.17 7.32 -12.26
N SER A 54 -16.57 8.43 -12.72
CA SER A 54 -16.99 9.07 -13.98
C SER A 54 -16.35 8.41 -15.19
N SER A 55 -15.10 7.94 -15.08
CA SER A 55 -14.40 7.27 -16.19
C SER A 55 -15.02 5.90 -16.49
N LEU A 56 -15.30 5.08 -15.48
CA LEU A 56 -15.92 3.76 -15.70
C LEU A 56 -17.32 3.88 -16.32
N ARG A 57 -18.11 4.89 -15.94
CA ARG A 57 -19.44 5.14 -16.50
C ARG A 57 -19.35 5.60 -17.97
N SER A 58 -18.43 6.52 -18.26
CA SER A 58 -18.20 7.08 -19.60
C SER A 58 -17.58 6.05 -20.57
N ASP A 59 -16.66 5.22 -20.09
CA ASP A 59 -15.97 4.21 -20.92
C ASP A 59 -16.91 3.05 -21.27
N VAL A 60 -17.78 2.65 -20.34
CA VAL A 60 -18.82 1.64 -20.60
C VAL A 60 -19.86 2.15 -21.58
N ASP A 61 -20.31 3.40 -21.43
CA ASP A 61 -21.35 3.97 -22.30
C ASP A 61 -20.82 4.31 -23.73
N SER A 62 -19.51 4.46 -23.91
CA SER A 62 -18.87 4.80 -25.20
C SER A 62 -18.34 3.61 -26.02
N HIS A 63 -18.30 2.40 -25.46
CA HIS A 63 -17.72 1.21 -26.12
C HIS A 63 -18.69 0.02 -26.29
N LEU A 64 -20.00 0.27 -26.24
CA LEU A 64 -21.04 -0.76 -26.42
C LEU A 64 -21.08 -1.37 -27.84
N ASP A 65 -20.36 -0.82 -28.83
CA ASP A 65 -20.37 -1.27 -30.23
C ASP A 65 -19.19 -2.19 -30.63
N GLY A 66 -18.70 -3.04 -29.72
CA GLY A 66 -17.82 -4.18 -30.06
C GLY A 66 -16.37 -4.14 -29.54
N ALA A 67 -15.95 -3.06 -28.88
CA ALA A 67 -14.61 -2.91 -28.30
C ALA A 67 -14.49 -3.37 -26.83
N GLY A 68 -15.60 -3.78 -26.18
CA GLY A 68 -15.63 -4.15 -24.76
C GLY A 68 -14.74 -5.34 -24.36
N TRP A 69 -14.46 -6.26 -25.28
CA TRP A 69 -13.56 -7.40 -25.00
C TRP A 69 -12.11 -6.98 -24.76
N GLY A 70 -11.64 -5.90 -25.39
CA GLY A 70 -10.30 -5.35 -25.16
C GLY A 70 -10.14 -4.82 -23.73
N LEU A 71 -11.15 -4.12 -23.21
CA LEU A 71 -11.17 -3.62 -21.84
C LEU A 71 -11.20 -4.76 -20.82
N VAL A 72 -12.01 -5.80 -21.08
CA VAL A 72 -12.06 -7.01 -20.23
C VAL A 72 -10.72 -7.72 -20.20
N LEU A 73 -10.08 -7.92 -21.35
CA LEU A 73 -8.77 -8.58 -21.43
C LEU A 73 -7.69 -7.76 -20.72
N VAL A 74 -7.67 -6.44 -20.90
CA VAL A 74 -6.72 -5.55 -20.22
C VAL A 74 -6.93 -5.56 -18.72
N ALA A 75 -8.18 -5.49 -18.24
CA ALA A 75 -8.48 -5.58 -16.81
C ALA A 75 -8.08 -6.95 -16.23
N PHE A 76 -8.38 -8.04 -16.93
CA PHE A 76 -8.00 -9.39 -16.52
C PHE A 76 -6.47 -9.56 -16.45
N LEU A 77 -5.73 -9.12 -17.47
CA LEU A 77 -4.27 -9.20 -17.50
C LEU A 77 -3.62 -8.30 -16.44
N ALA A 78 -4.16 -7.10 -16.21
CA ALA A 78 -3.67 -6.19 -15.18
C ALA A 78 -3.84 -6.80 -13.78
N VAL A 79 -5.03 -7.31 -13.45
CA VAL A 79 -5.30 -7.95 -12.16
C VAL A 79 -4.50 -9.26 -12.01
N GLY A 80 -4.44 -10.06 -13.08
CA GLY A 80 -3.70 -11.31 -13.10
C GLY A 80 -2.20 -11.12 -12.83
N ARG A 81 -1.58 -10.07 -13.39
CA ARG A 81 -0.17 -9.75 -13.13
C ARG A 81 0.09 -9.46 -11.65
N GLU A 82 -0.68 -8.56 -11.06
CA GLU A 82 -0.53 -8.18 -9.63
C GLU A 82 -0.76 -9.39 -8.72
N GLY A 83 -1.73 -10.24 -9.07
CA GLY A 83 -2.00 -11.50 -8.35
C GLY A 83 -0.84 -12.49 -8.40
N ILE A 84 -0.20 -12.65 -9.58
CA ILE A 84 0.98 -13.52 -9.74
C ILE A 84 2.16 -12.99 -8.92
N GLU A 85 2.42 -11.67 -8.96
CA GLU A 85 3.51 -11.07 -8.17
C GLU A 85 3.28 -11.26 -6.67
N THR A 86 2.05 -11.05 -6.19
CA THR A 86 1.68 -11.29 -4.79
C THR A 86 1.87 -12.74 -4.39
N ALA A 87 1.42 -13.70 -5.22
CA ALA A 87 1.57 -15.12 -4.94
C ALA A 87 3.06 -15.55 -4.88
N LEU A 88 3.89 -15.03 -5.79
CA LEU A 88 5.32 -15.30 -5.80
C LEU A 88 6.03 -14.71 -4.56
N PHE A 89 5.66 -13.51 -4.11
CA PHE A 89 6.21 -12.93 -2.89
C PHE A 89 5.84 -13.73 -1.64
N ILE A 90 4.58 -14.16 -1.53
CA ILE A 90 4.14 -15.00 -0.40
C ILE A 90 4.88 -16.33 -0.42
N TRP A 91 5.01 -16.98 -1.58
CA TRP A 91 5.73 -18.23 -1.71
C TRP A 91 7.21 -18.09 -1.30
N ALA A 92 7.89 -17.05 -1.76
CA ALA A 92 9.27 -16.76 -1.37
C ALA A 92 9.41 -16.50 0.14
N ALA A 93 8.48 -15.74 0.74
CA ALA A 93 8.46 -15.46 2.17
C ALA A 93 8.26 -16.74 3.00
N VAL A 94 7.36 -17.64 2.57
CA VAL A 94 7.09 -18.92 3.24
C VAL A 94 8.32 -19.84 3.16
N GLN A 95 8.96 -19.93 1.99
CA GLN A 95 10.18 -20.73 1.84
C GLN A 95 11.34 -20.23 2.72
N ALA A 96 11.41 -18.92 2.99
CA ALA A 96 12.42 -18.35 3.87
C ALA A 96 12.23 -18.72 5.35
N THR A 97 11.00 -19.03 5.79
CA THR A 97 10.67 -19.32 7.19
C THR A 97 10.90 -20.77 7.65
N GLY A 98 11.30 -21.69 6.76
CA GLY A 98 11.68 -23.07 7.10
C GLY A 98 10.51 -24.03 7.37
N GLU A 99 10.74 -25.34 7.13
CA GLU A 99 9.72 -26.39 7.20
C GLU A 99 9.29 -26.71 8.65
N THR A 100 8.17 -26.14 9.08
CA THR A 100 7.41 -26.65 10.23
C THR A 100 5.92 -26.79 9.84
N THR A 101 5.19 -27.67 10.52
CA THR A 101 3.77 -27.96 10.23
C THR A 101 2.82 -26.85 10.71
N MET A 102 3.25 -26.00 11.64
CA MET A 102 2.47 -24.89 12.18
C MET A 102 2.09 -23.81 11.14
N PRO A 103 3.03 -23.36 10.27
CA PRO A 103 2.74 -22.49 9.14
C PRO A 103 1.59 -22.96 8.23
N LEU A 104 1.42 -24.28 8.04
CA LEU A 104 0.33 -24.82 7.22
C LEU A 104 -1.05 -24.56 7.84
N LEU A 105 -1.18 -24.71 9.16
CA LEU A 105 -2.42 -24.37 9.87
C LEU A 105 -2.70 -22.86 9.79
N GLY A 106 -1.68 -22.03 10.00
CA GLY A 106 -1.79 -20.57 9.85
C GLY A 106 -2.22 -20.15 8.44
N ALA A 107 -1.61 -20.73 7.40
CA ALA A 107 -1.98 -20.50 6.01
C ALA A 107 -3.40 -20.96 5.71
N SER A 108 -3.82 -22.12 6.23
CA SER A 108 -5.18 -22.65 6.06
C SER A 108 -6.24 -21.72 6.66
N ILE A 109 -5.99 -21.24 7.88
CA ILE A 109 -6.86 -20.26 8.57
C ILE A 109 -6.88 -18.94 7.80
N GLY A 110 -5.71 -18.46 7.36
CA GLY A 110 -5.59 -17.24 6.56
C GLY A 110 -6.37 -17.32 5.25
N ILE A 111 -6.30 -18.44 4.53
CA ILE A 111 -7.07 -18.69 3.31
C ILE A 111 -8.57 -18.74 3.61
N ALA A 112 -8.99 -19.46 4.66
CA ALA A 112 -10.40 -19.51 5.06
C ALA A 112 -10.94 -18.10 5.40
N LEU A 113 -10.14 -17.30 6.11
CA LEU A 113 -10.48 -15.91 6.43
C LEU A 113 -10.54 -15.04 5.16
N ALA A 114 -9.59 -15.21 4.23
CA ALA A 114 -9.57 -14.49 2.96
C ALA A 114 -10.79 -14.83 2.09
N ILE A 115 -11.21 -16.10 2.04
CA ILE A 115 -12.44 -16.51 1.35
C ILE A 115 -13.67 -15.89 2.01
N ALA A 116 -13.75 -15.92 3.35
CA ALA A 116 -14.85 -15.35 4.10
C ALA A 116 -14.96 -13.83 3.88
N LEU A 117 -13.85 -13.11 4.02
CA LEU A 117 -13.77 -11.67 3.78
C LEU A 117 -14.04 -11.33 2.31
N GLY A 118 -13.49 -12.10 1.36
CA GLY A 118 -13.75 -11.94 -0.06
C GLY A 118 -15.23 -12.11 -0.41
N SER A 119 -15.89 -13.12 0.18
CA SER A 119 -17.33 -13.33 0.04
C SER A 119 -18.14 -12.19 0.64
N LEU A 120 -17.73 -11.69 1.81
CA LEU A 120 -18.38 -10.56 2.49
C LEU A 120 -18.25 -9.27 1.67
N ILE A 121 -17.06 -9.01 1.13
CA ILE A 121 -16.77 -7.87 0.25
C ILE A 121 -17.59 -8.01 -1.03
N TYR A 122 -17.62 -9.18 -1.68
CA TYR A 122 -18.43 -9.41 -2.88
C TYR A 122 -19.92 -9.12 -2.64
N ARG A 123 -20.45 -9.55 -1.49
CA ARG A 123 -21.84 -9.28 -1.10
C ARG A 123 -22.09 -7.81 -0.70
N GLY A 124 -21.08 -7.11 -0.18
CA GLY A 124 -21.19 -5.77 0.39
C GLY A 124 -20.78 -4.63 -0.54
N VAL A 125 -19.94 -4.87 -1.55
CA VAL A 125 -19.30 -3.85 -2.40
C VAL A 125 -20.31 -2.94 -3.10
N VAL A 126 -21.47 -3.47 -3.46
CA VAL A 126 -22.54 -2.71 -4.14
C VAL A 126 -23.22 -1.71 -3.19
N ARG A 127 -23.05 -1.83 -1.87
CA ARG A 127 -23.62 -0.91 -0.86
C ARG A 127 -22.59 -0.06 -0.12
N ILE A 128 -21.30 -0.23 -0.38
CA ILE A 128 -20.23 0.48 0.34
C ILE A 128 -19.97 1.83 -0.33
N ASN A 129 -19.91 2.89 0.48
CA ASN A 129 -19.42 4.18 0.01
C ASN A 129 -17.90 4.07 -0.23
N LEU A 130 -17.48 4.01 -1.50
CA LEU A 130 -16.07 3.89 -1.89
C LEU A 130 -15.20 4.97 -1.25
N GLY A 131 -15.70 6.20 -1.13
CA GLY A 131 -14.98 7.29 -0.45
C GLY A 131 -14.68 6.98 1.03
N LYS A 132 -15.66 6.44 1.76
CA LYS A 132 -15.45 6.00 3.16
C LYS A 132 -14.49 4.81 3.24
N PHE A 133 -14.61 3.84 2.33
CA PHE A 133 -13.73 2.68 2.28
C PHE A 133 -12.27 3.10 2.08
N PHE A 134 -11.98 3.92 1.07
CA PHE A 134 -10.63 4.42 0.80
C PHE A 134 -10.09 5.33 1.91
N ALA A 135 -10.95 6.06 2.63
CA ALA A 135 -10.53 6.83 3.79
C ALA A 135 -10.04 5.93 4.93
N TRP A 136 -10.78 4.87 5.26
CA TRP A 136 -10.41 3.92 6.31
C TRP A 136 -9.19 3.08 5.95
N THR A 137 -9.14 2.53 4.73
CA THR A 137 -7.99 1.75 4.27
C THR A 137 -6.75 2.63 4.14
N GLY A 138 -6.88 3.85 3.61
CA GLY A 138 -5.77 4.80 3.55
C GLY A 138 -5.24 5.19 4.93
N PHE A 139 -6.12 5.42 5.92
CA PHE A 139 -5.72 5.65 7.30
C PHE A 139 -4.89 4.49 7.86
N PHE A 140 -5.38 3.26 7.72
CA PHE A 140 -4.67 2.06 8.18
C PHE A 140 -3.31 1.91 7.49
N LEU A 141 -3.23 2.14 6.18
CA LEU A 141 -1.98 2.08 5.42
C LEU A 141 -0.95 3.12 5.88
N ILE A 142 -1.37 4.30 6.33
CA ILE A 142 -0.45 5.31 6.91
C ILE A 142 0.18 4.77 8.19
N ILE A 143 -0.60 4.11 9.06
CA ILE A 143 -0.09 3.54 10.30
C ILE A 143 0.90 2.39 10.02
N VAL A 144 0.58 1.50 9.06
CA VAL A 144 1.48 0.43 8.63
C VAL A 144 2.77 1.02 8.07
N ALA A 145 2.69 2.02 7.20
CA ALA A 145 3.86 2.69 6.64
C ALA A 145 4.73 3.35 7.72
N ALA A 146 4.12 3.95 8.73
CA ALA A 146 4.83 4.50 9.88
C ALA A 146 5.59 3.41 10.67
N GLY A 147 4.97 2.23 10.84
CA GLY A 147 5.62 1.07 11.45
C GLY A 147 6.83 0.58 10.64
N VAL A 148 6.67 0.42 9.32
CA VAL A 148 7.77 0.04 8.41
C VAL A 148 8.91 1.06 8.47
N LEU A 149 8.60 2.35 8.56
CA LEU A 149 9.63 3.39 8.70
C LEU A 149 10.36 3.29 10.03
N SER A 150 9.62 3.09 11.13
CA SER A 150 10.19 2.90 12.47
C SER A 150 11.12 1.69 12.49
N TYR A 151 10.70 0.58 11.90
CA TYR A 151 11.53 -0.61 11.72
C TYR A 151 12.79 -0.32 10.90
N GLY A 152 12.67 0.42 9.80
CA GLY A 152 13.85 0.81 9.02
C GLY A 152 14.85 1.67 9.80
N VAL A 153 14.38 2.50 10.72
CA VAL A 153 15.25 3.26 11.63
C VAL A 153 15.91 2.35 12.65
N HIS A 154 15.19 1.35 13.15
CA HIS A 154 15.74 0.34 14.06
C HIS A 154 16.91 -0.42 13.40
N ASP A 155 16.73 -0.95 12.19
CA ASP A 155 17.80 -1.63 11.45
C ASP A 155 19.01 -0.69 11.24
N LEU A 156 18.79 0.60 10.96
CA LEU A 156 19.88 1.58 10.87
C LEU A 156 20.58 1.85 12.21
N GLN A 157 19.88 1.71 13.34
CA GLN A 157 20.49 1.76 14.66
C GLN A 157 21.32 0.49 14.93
N GLU A 158 20.84 -0.69 14.52
CA GLU A 158 21.57 -1.96 14.63
C GLU A 158 22.84 -1.98 13.76
N ALA A 159 22.77 -1.38 12.58
CA ALA A 159 23.93 -1.17 11.70
C ALA A 159 24.97 -0.19 12.26
N GLY A 160 24.66 0.52 13.36
CA GLY A 160 25.53 1.54 13.97
C GLY A 160 25.54 2.88 13.22
N VAL A 161 24.64 3.09 12.28
CA VAL A 161 24.51 4.36 11.52
C VAL A 161 23.79 5.41 12.34
N LEU A 162 22.77 5.01 13.10
CA LEU A 162 21.98 5.89 13.95
C LEU A 162 22.20 5.58 15.44
N PRO A 163 22.31 6.60 16.31
CA PRO A 163 22.48 6.38 17.74
C PRO A 163 21.17 6.02 18.43
N GLY A 164 21.25 5.55 19.68
CA GLY A 164 20.08 5.43 20.57
C GLY A 164 19.44 4.04 20.66
N LEU A 165 20.10 2.99 20.18
CA LEU A 165 19.61 1.61 20.22
C LEU A 165 19.21 1.14 21.64
N HIS A 166 19.90 1.61 22.68
CA HIS A 166 19.58 1.27 24.08
C HIS A 166 18.72 2.33 24.79
N SER A 167 18.32 3.40 24.09
CA SER A 167 17.49 4.48 24.65
C SER A 167 16.02 4.20 24.37
N LEU A 168 15.43 3.36 25.22
CA LEU A 168 14.03 2.93 25.08
C LEU A 168 13.06 4.03 25.49
N ALA A 169 12.06 4.29 24.65
CA ALA A 169 10.93 5.16 24.96
C ALA A 169 9.90 4.40 25.81
N PHE A 170 9.63 3.16 25.43
CA PHE A 170 8.79 2.24 26.17
C PHE A 170 9.24 0.81 25.88
N ASP A 171 9.10 -0.03 26.91
CA ASP A 171 9.24 -1.47 26.80
C ASP A 171 7.98 -2.11 27.38
N VAL A 172 7.14 -2.63 26.49
CA VAL A 172 5.91 -3.35 26.85
C VAL A 172 6.05 -4.85 26.62
N SER A 173 7.29 -5.36 26.45
CA SER A 173 7.57 -6.78 26.17
C SER A 173 7.05 -7.70 27.28
N ALA A 174 6.94 -7.20 28.51
CA ALA A 174 6.35 -7.93 29.63
C ALA A 174 4.85 -8.21 29.46
N THR A 175 4.13 -7.36 28.74
CA THR A 175 2.68 -7.51 28.46
C THR A 175 2.43 -8.06 27.06
N ILE A 176 3.31 -7.75 26.10
CA ILE A 176 3.25 -8.21 24.72
C ILE A 176 4.58 -8.91 24.42
N PRO A 177 4.73 -10.20 24.78
CA PRO A 177 5.92 -10.97 24.44
C PRO A 177 6.07 -11.04 22.91
N PRO A 178 7.26 -10.76 22.34
CA PRO A 178 7.48 -10.77 20.89
C PRO A 178 7.17 -12.11 20.22
N ASP A 179 7.35 -13.21 20.97
CA ASP A 179 7.12 -14.60 20.60
C ASP A 179 5.65 -15.04 20.72
N SER A 180 4.79 -14.20 21.32
CA SER A 180 3.36 -14.48 21.40
C SER A 180 2.69 -14.43 20.02
N TRP A 181 1.59 -15.17 19.85
CA TRP A 181 0.85 -15.20 18.58
C TRP A 181 0.36 -13.80 18.16
N TYR A 182 -0.09 -12.98 19.13
CA TYR A 182 -0.55 -11.62 18.87
C TYR A 182 0.61 -10.64 18.70
N GLY A 183 1.74 -10.82 19.40
CA GLY A 183 2.96 -10.04 19.18
C GLY A 183 3.53 -10.26 17.78
N THR A 184 3.62 -11.51 17.32
CA THR A 184 4.02 -11.85 15.94
C THR A 184 3.04 -11.29 14.92
N LEU A 185 1.73 -11.33 15.17
CA LEU A 185 0.73 -10.71 14.28
C LEU A 185 0.88 -9.19 14.22
N LEU A 186 1.11 -8.51 15.34
CA LEU A 186 1.30 -7.06 15.39
C LEU A 186 2.60 -6.66 14.68
N LYS A 187 3.68 -7.41 14.89
CA LYS A 187 4.94 -7.22 14.16
C LYS A 187 4.76 -7.48 12.65
N GLY A 188 4.04 -8.53 12.28
CA GLY A 188 3.80 -8.86 10.88
C GLY A 188 2.84 -7.93 10.14
N THR A 189 1.87 -7.33 10.83
CA THR A 189 0.82 -6.51 10.19
C THR A 189 1.13 -5.03 10.19
N ILE A 190 1.58 -4.49 11.33
CA ILE A 190 1.83 -3.05 11.51
C ILE A 190 3.28 -2.75 11.87
N ASN A 191 4.17 -3.75 11.85
CA ASN A 191 5.57 -3.63 12.23
C ASN A 191 5.77 -3.04 13.64
N PHE A 192 4.95 -3.51 14.58
CA PHE A 192 5.04 -3.10 15.98
C PHE A 192 6.19 -3.80 16.71
N SER A 193 7.03 -3.02 17.39
CA SER A 193 8.07 -3.51 18.29
C SER A 193 7.71 -3.24 19.75
N PRO A 194 7.62 -4.26 20.62
CA PRO A 194 7.35 -4.08 22.05
C PRO A 194 8.40 -3.25 22.80
N ALA A 195 9.66 -3.30 22.36
CA ALA A 195 10.74 -2.45 22.82
C ALA A 195 11.05 -1.42 21.72
N THR A 196 10.58 -0.19 21.91
CA THR A 196 10.72 0.89 20.91
C THR A 196 11.65 1.97 21.45
N THR A 197 12.64 2.39 20.65
CA THR A 197 13.54 3.49 21.04
C THR A 197 12.87 4.87 20.93
N TRP A 198 13.43 5.88 21.60
CA TRP A 198 12.98 7.27 21.44
C TRP A 198 13.07 7.77 19.99
N LEU A 199 14.08 7.33 19.25
CA LEU A 199 14.27 7.73 17.86
C LEU A 199 13.15 7.15 16.98
N GLU A 200 12.91 5.85 17.12
CA GLU A 200 11.81 5.14 16.46
C GLU A 200 10.44 5.80 16.73
N ALA A 201 10.10 6.01 18.01
CA ALA A 201 8.85 6.64 18.40
C ALA A 201 8.72 8.07 17.82
N THR A 202 9.80 8.84 17.83
CA THR A 202 9.82 10.20 17.28
C THR A 202 9.61 10.19 15.77
N VAL A 203 10.30 9.32 15.04
CA VAL A 203 10.14 9.18 13.59
C VAL A 203 8.73 8.73 13.24
N TRP A 204 8.18 7.78 13.98
CA TRP A 204 6.80 7.32 13.80
C TRP A 204 5.81 8.47 13.92
N VAL A 205 5.94 9.33 14.94
CA VAL A 205 5.07 10.50 15.15
C VAL A 205 5.30 11.56 14.07
N LEU A 206 6.56 11.87 13.75
CA LEU A 206 6.93 12.87 12.74
C LEU A 206 6.52 12.48 11.32
N TYR A 207 6.38 11.19 11.04
CA TYR A 207 5.80 10.71 9.80
C TYR A 207 4.27 10.70 9.85
N THR A 208 3.69 10.07 10.89
CA THR A 208 2.25 9.84 10.96
C THR A 208 1.46 11.14 11.02
N VAL A 209 1.85 12.09 11.87
CA VAL A 209 1.09 13.32 12.08
C VAL A 209 0.99 14.16 10.80
N PRO A 210 2.09 14.54 10.12
CA PRO A 210 2.00 15.33 8.89
C PRO A 210 1.28 14.59 7.76
N VAL A 211 1.59 13.31 7.55
CA VAL A 211 0.99 12.51 6.46
C VAL A 211 -0.51 12.36 6.67
N LEU A 212 -0.93 12.05 7.90
CA LEU A 212 -2.34 11.96 8.24
C LEU A 212 -3.07 13.30 8.08
N LEU A 213 -2.47 14.41 8.51
CA LEU A 213 -3.05 15.74 8.32
C LEU A 213 -3.22 16.09 6.83
N LEU A 214 -2.21 15.79 6.01
CA LEU A 214 -2.29 15.98 4.55
C LEU A 214 -3.34 15.07 3.92
N PHE A 215 -3.43 13.81 4.34
CA PHE A 215 -4.43 12.86 3.89
C PHE A 215 -5.86 13.31 4.22
N LEU A 216 -6.11 13.72 5.46
CA LEU A 216 -7.41 14.25 5.91
C LEU A 216 -7.78 15.55 5.19
N ARG A 217 -6.81 16.44 4.94
CA ARG A 217 -7.04 17.65 4.14
C ARG A 217 -7.39 17.31 2.70
N ALA A 218 -6.67 16.36 2.11
CA ALA A 218 -6.96 15.92 0.75
C ALA A 218 -8.37 15.34 0.67
N LEU A 219 -8.79 14.47 1.61
CA LEU A 219 -10.13 13.89 1.67
C LEU A 219 -11.27 14.93 1.70
N ARG A 220 -11.05 16.12 2.28
CA ARG A 220 -12.08 17.16 2.42
C ARG A 220 -12.31 18.02 1.19
N LYS A 221 -11.40 18.02 0.20
CA LYS A 221 -11.48 18.92 -0.95
C LYS A 221 -12.63 18.47 -1.89
N PRO A 222 -13.73 19.24 -2.04
CA PRO A 222 -14.82 18.88 -2.94
C PRO A 222 -14.32 18.76 -4.38
N TYR A 223 -14.79 17.76 -5.11
CA TYR A 223 -14.63 17.73 -6.56
C TYR A 223 -15.43 18.90 -7.14
N ALA A 224 -14.73 19.91 -7.66
CA ALA A 224 -15.37 20.90 -8.53
C ALA A 224 -15.48 20.23 -9.91
N PRO A 225 -16.69 19.99 -10.43
CA PRO A 225 -16.82 19.61 -11.83
C PRO A 225 -16.19 20.72 -12.66
N ASP A 226 -15.42 20.36 -13.69
CA ASP A 226 -15.10 21.31 -14.76
C ASP A 226 -16.44 21.88 -15.23
N GLY A 227 -16.65 23.18 -14.96
CA GLY A 227 -17.87 23.87 -15.36
C GLY A 227 -18.03 23.76 -16.87
N PRO A 228 -19.28 23.81 -17.41
CA PRO A 228 -19.50 23.74 -18.84
C PRO A 228 -18.55 24.70 -19.54
N GLN A 229 -17.63 24.15 -20.34
CA GLN A 229 -16.77 24.94 -21.20
C GLN A 229 -17.70 25.81 -22.03
N PRO A 230 -17.65 27.15 -21.90
CA PRO A 230 -18.60 28.01 -22.60
C PRO A 230 -18.51 27.65 -24.07
N ALA A 231 -19.62 27.13 -24.61
CA ALA A 231 -19.74 26.79 -26.00
C ALA A 231 -19.21 27.99 -26.78
N ALA A 232 -18.17 27.76 -27.59
CA ALA A 232 -17.69 28.77 -28.52
C ALA A 232 -18.93 29.26 -29.26
N SER A 233 -19.30 30.51 -28.97
CA SER A 233 -20.50 31.12 -29.50
C SER A 233 -20.37 31.10 -31.01
N ASP A 234 -21.14 30.21 -31.62
CA ASP A 234 -21.41 30.16 -33.05
C ASP A 234 -22.15 31.45 -33.40
N SER A 235 -21.38 32.50 -33.65
CA SER A 235 -21.83 33.85 -33.98
C SER A 235 -21.13 34.29 -35.27
N ALA A 236 -21.25 33.47 -36.32
CA ALA A 236 -20.80 33.85 -37.67
C ALA A 236 -21.68 33.31 -38.80
N LEU A 237 -22.95 32.96 -38.51
CA LEU A 237 -23.92 32.55 -39.53
C LEU A 237 -25.23 33.33 -39.39
N THR A 238 -25.17 34.64 -39.61
CA THR A 238 -26.30 35.42 -40.12
C THR A 238 -25.84 36.83 -40.50
N THR A 239 -26.41 37.35 -41.58
CA THR A 239 -26.23 38.68 -42.20
C THR A 239 -25.03 38.87 -43.14
N LYS A 240 -25.12 38.28 -44.36
CA LYS A 240 -25.11 39.10 -45.59
C LYS A 240 -25.60 38.32 -46.81
N GLY A 241 -26.92 38.27 -46.92
CA GLY A 241 -27.63 38.06 -48.18
C GLY A 241 -28.83 39.00 -48.18
N ALA A 242 -28.64 40.23 -48.67
CA ALA A 242 -29.69 41.12 -49.16
C ALA A 242 -29.04 42.39 -49.75
N SER A 243 -29.38 42.68 -51.00
CA SER A 243 -29.03 43.83 -51.88
C SER A 243 -27.97 43.51 -52.94
#